data_AF-A0A2N2M5K2-F1
#
_entry.id   AF-A0A2N2M5K2-F1
#
_cell.length_a   1.000
_cell.length_b   1.000
_cell.length_c   1.000
_cell.angle_alpha   90.00
_cell.angle_beta   90.00
_cell.angle_gamma   90.00
#
_symmetry.space_group_name_H-M   'P 1'
#
loop_
_entity.id
_entity.type
_entity.pdbx_description
1 polymer ?
#
loop_
_entity_poly.entity_id
_entity_poly.type
_entity_poly.pdbx_seq_one_letter_code
_entity_poly.pdbx_strand_id
1 'polypeptide(L)'
;MLLAAYLTLWPVPIKPVSWNAPVQPGYTGPHAVNTKLANLKMISLGKEEGPEHIAIGKDGKLYTTVTSGNILRMNPDGSGQEVFVNTGGRVLGFDFDKSGNMIAADALKGLLSIDPDKEITLLTDEVNGDPIRYADAVVVAKSGKIYFSDASTRFTPKDWGGVFESSILDIMEGSCTGRILEYDPASKSTRVVAKGFCFANGVALSKDEKTLFVNETGKYRVWKISVSAEDLDISAPGDQAKLLFDNLPGYPDNLMRGLDGKIWLGLVKPRNPAADKLATRPFMRKLTLRLPRSMWPVPKAYGHVMAFTEDGKVVADLQDPSGAYPETTGVTETKDRLYIQSLHAKGLGWMPK
;
A
#
# COMPACT_ATOMS: atom_id res chain seq x y z
N MET A 1 36.24 -21.88 1.78
CA MET A 1 36.00 -21.46 3.18
C MET A 1 35.44 -20.03 3.28
N LEU A 2 36.04 -19.03 2.61
CA LEU A 2 35.57 -17.63 2.68
C LEU A 2 34.11 -17.43 2.23
N LEU A 3 33.68 -18.03 1.11
CA LEU A 3 32.29 -17.92 0.63
C LEU A 3 31.28 -18.52 1.61
N ALA A 4 31.56 -19.69 2.17
CA ALA A 4 30.70 -20.33 3.16
C ALA A 4 30.62 -19.49 4.44
N ALA A 5 31.74 -18.93 4.90
CA ALA A 5 31.76 -18.03 6.05
C ALA A 5 30.94 -16.76 5.78
N TYR A 6 31.08 -16.14 4.61
CA TYR A 6 30.28 -14.99 4.20
C TYR A 6 28.78 -15.32 4.20
N LEU A 7 28.38 -16.38 3.51
CA LEU A 7 26.97 -16.79 3.35
C LEU A 7 26.28 -17.15 4.67
N THR A 8 27.03 -17.59 5.68
CA THR A 8 26.46 -18.05 6.95
C THR A 8 26.61 -17.03 8.09
N LEU A 9 27.71 -16.28 8.12
CA LEU A 9 28.09 -15.44 9.26
C LEU A 9 28.00 -13.93 8.98
N TRP A 10 28.03 -13.48 7.72
CA TRP A 10 27.97 -12.05 7.43
C TRP A 10 26.66 -11.45 7.97
N PRO A 11 26.69 -10.35 8.73
CA PRO A 11 25.48 -9.78 9.32
C PRO A 11 24.49 -9.35 8.24
N VAL A 12 23.22 -9.53 8.55
CA VAL A 12 22.09 -9.04 7.74
C VAL A 12 21.15 -8.25 8.65
N PRO A 13 20.42 -7.27 8.11
CA PRO A 13 19.66 -6.35 8.95
C PRO A 13 18.39 -6.97 9.55
N ILE A 14 17.93 -8.11 9.01
CA ILE A 14 16.71 -8.78 9.44
C ILE A 14 16.95 -9.80 10.57
N LYS A 15 15.97 -9.91 11.46
CA LYS A 15 15.79 -10.94 12.48
C LYS A 15 14.51 -11.73 12.17
N PRO A 16 14.54 -12.68 11.21
CA PRO A 16 13.33 -13.23 10.65
C PRO A 16 12.52 -14.02 11.67
N VAL A 17 11.23 -13.71 11.77
CA VAL A 17 10.27 -14.41 12.64
C VAL A 17 9.57 -15.49 11.82
N SER A 18 9.58 -16.72 12.33
CA SER A 18 8.98 -17.86 11.65
C SER A 18 7.47 -17.71 11.57
N TRP A 19 6.88 -17.98 10.41
CA TRP A 19 5.43 -18.07 10.26
C TRP A 19 5.06 -19.17 9.26
N ASN A 20 3.90 -19.77 9.45
CA ASN A 20 3.36 -20.79 8.56
C ASN A 20 2.53 -20.12 7.47
N ALA A 21 3.14 -19.84 6.33
CA ALA A 21 2.41 -19.32 5.17
C ALA A 21 1.32 -20.31 4.74
N PRO A 22 0.06 -19.87 4.55
CA PRO A 22 -0.99 -20.73 4.05
C PRO A 22 -0.65 -21.22 2.65
N VAL A 23 -1.15 -22.39 2.24
CA VAL A 23 -0.93 -22.89 0.88
C VAL A 23 -1.63 -21.95 -0.11
N GLN A 24 -0.89 -21.44 -1.09
CA GLN A 24 -1.45 -20.56 -2.12
C GLN A 24 -2.63 -21.26 -2.82
N PRO A 25 -3.81 -20.62 -2.95
CA PRO A 25 -5.00 -21.25 -3.54
C PRO A 25 -4.91 -21.39 -5.07
N GLY A 26 -3.89 -20.80 -5.68
CA GLY A 26 -3.76 -20.65 -7.14
C GLY A 26 -4.76 -19.63 -7.70
N TYR A 27 -4.68 -19.42 -9.01
CA TYR A 27 -5.62 -18.55 -9.75
C TYR A 27 -6.86 -19.35 -10.16
N THR A 28 -7.80 -19.47 -9.22
CA THR A 28 -9.06 -20.23 -9.38
C THR A 28 -10.27 -19.41 -8.92
N GLY A 29 -11.49 -19.88 -9.23
CA GLY A 29 -12.72 -19.23 -8.79
C GLY A 29 -12.80 -17.77 -9.27
N PRO A 30 -13.12 -16.80 -8.38
CA PRO A 30 -13.11 -15.38 -8.72
C PRO A 30 -11.76 -14.86 -9.24
N HIS A 31 -10.66 -15.53 -8.91
CA HIS A 31 -9.30 -15.17 -9.32
C HIS A 31 -8.81 -15.99 -10.53
N ALA A 32 -9.69 -16.67 -11.28
CA ALA A 32 -9.27 -17.41 -12.48
C ALA A 32 -8.51 -16.49 -13.45
N VAL A 33 -7.39 -17.02 -14.00
CA VAL A 33 -6.50 -16.25 -14.88
C VAL A 33 -7.28 -15.65 -16.04
N ASN A 34 -7.07 -14.35 -16.28
CA ASN A 34 -7.70 -13.61 -17.37
C ASN A 34 -6.76 -12.51 -17.88
N THR A 35 -7.17 -11.79 -18.91
CA THR A 35 -6.39 -10.67 -19.51
C THR A 35 -7.19 -9.37 -19.50
N LYS A 36 -8.13 -9.20 -18.56
CA LYS A 36 -9.05 -8.05 -18.54
C LYS A 36 -8.37 -6.73 -18.22
N LEU A 37 -7.17 -6.77 -17.63
CA LEU A 37 -6.34 -5.58 -17.35
C LEU A 37 -5.34 -5.28 -18.47
N ALA A 38 -5.26 -6.12 -19.51
CA ALA A 38 -4.34 -5.91 -20.62
C ALA A 38 -4.78 -4.72 -21.49
N ASN A 39 -3.87 -4.21 -22.33
CA ASN A 39 -4.12 -3.14 -23.29
C ASN A 39 -4.59 -1.83 -22.66
N LEU A 40 -4.05 -1.47 -21.50
CA LEU A 40 -4.28 -0.16 -20.90
C LEU A 40 -3.88 0.95 -21.88
N LYS A 41 -4.71 1.98 -21.94
CA LYS A 41 -4.33 3.26 -22.54
C LYS A 41 -3.40 3.99 -21.58
N MET A 42 -2.49 4.78 -22.13
CA MET A 42 -1.45 5.43 -21.34
C MET A 42 -1.61 6.94 -21.40
N ILE A 43 -1.62 7.59 -20.23
CA ILE A 43 -1.32 9.00 -20.07
C ILE A 43 0.18 9.11 -19.81
N SER A 44 0.89 9.88 -20.65
CA SER A 44 2.31 10.11 -20.47
C SER A 44 2.56 10.96 -19.23
N LEU A 45 3.52 10.54 -18.40
CA LEU A 45 3.98 11.32 -17.23
C LEU A 45 5.31 12.06 -17.53
N GLY A 46 5.73 12.07 -18.79
CA GLY A 46 7.01 12.66 -19.20
C GLY A 46 8.20 11.84 -18.68
N LYS A 47 8.99 12.43 -17.77
CA LYS A 47 10.14 11.78 -17.13
C LYS A 47 9.78 11.11 -15.81
N GLU A 48 8.57 11.31 -15.33
CA GLU A 48 8.10 10.76 -14.06
C GLU A 48 7.65 9.30 -14.23
N GLU A 49 7.72 8.55 -13.14
CA GLU A 49 7.31 7.14 -13.10
C GLU A 49 6.75 6.78 -11.73
N GLY A 50 6.04 5.65 -11.68
CA GLY A 50 5.40 5.14 -10.48
C GLY A 50 4.24 6.01 -10.02
N PRO A 51 3.16 6.16 -10.83
CA PRO A 51 1.92 6.82 -10.41
C PRO A 51 1.23 6.03 -9.28
N GLU A 52 1.72 6.23 -8.06
CA GLU A 52 1.52 5.31 -6.95
C GLU A 52 0.12 5.40 -6.33
N HIS A 53 -0.38 6.62 -6.18
CA HIS A 53 -1.74 6.87 -5.72
C HIS A 53 -2.38 7.88 -6.64
N ILE A 54 -3.66 7.67 -6.98
CA ILE A 54 -4.41 8.54 -7.87
C ILE A 54 -5.73 8.91 -7.20
N ALA A 55 -6.12 10.18 -7.23
CA ALA A 55 -7.45 10.60 -6.81
C ALA A 55 -7.93 11.81 -7.62
N ILE A 56 -9.25 12.00 -7.65
CA ILE A 56 -9.85 13.21 -8.22
C ILE A 56 -10.09 14.20 -7.09
N GLY A 57 -9.48 15.38 -7.21
CA GLY A 57 -9.69 16.49 -6.28
C GLY A 57 -11.07 17.11 -6.45
N LYS A 58 -11.47 17.96 -5.49
CA LYS A 58 -12.74 18.69 -5.55
C LYS A 58 -12.83 19.70 -6.69
N ASP A 59 -11.68 20.11 -7.20
CA ASP A 59 -11.54 20.93 -8.41
C ASP A 59 -11.76 20.15 -9.71
N GLY A 60 -12.06 18.85 -9.63
CA GLY A 60 -12.26 17.96 -10.76
C GLY A 60 -10.96 17.54 -11.47
N LYS A 61 -9.79 17.87 -10.89
CA LYS A 61 -8.49 17.49 -11.45
C LYS A 61 -8.06 16.13 -10.94
N LEU A 62 -7.31 15.42 -11.77
CA LEU A 62 -6.63 14.19 -11.40
C LEU A 62 -5.30 14.54 -10.74
N TYR A 63 -5.06 13.96 -9.58
CA TYR A 63 -3.79 14.03 -8.87
C TYR A 63 -3.13 12.67 -8.87
N THR A 64 -1.81 12.63 -9.05
CA THR A 64 -1.02 11.41 -8.85
C THR A 64 0.30 11.72 -8.17
N THR A 65 0.73 10.83 -7.27
CA THR A 65 2.06 10.90 -6.66
C THR A 65 3.04 10.06 -7.48
N VAL A 66 4.29 10.50 -7.59
CA VAL A 66 5.31 9.85 -8.43
C VAL A 66 6.65 9.72 -7.73
N THR A 67 7.58 9.00 -8.35
CA THR A 67 8.83 8.57 -7.71
C THR A 67 9.79 9.66 -7.31
N SER A 68 9.78 10.78 -8.04
CA SER A 68 10.59 11.96 -7.72
C SER A 68 10.15 12.72 -6.46
N GLY A 69 9.04 12.33 -5.83
CA GLY A 69 8.40 13.09 -4.75
C GLY A 69 7.51 14.23 -5.25
N ASN A 70 7.41 14.42 -6.57
CA ASN A 70 6.42 15.30 -7.16
C ASN A 70 5.00 14.73 -6.97
N ILE A 71 4.05 15.64 -6.80
CA ILE A 71 2.62 15.40 -6.93
C ILE A 71 2.21 16.10 -8.22
N LEU A 72 1.73 15.35 -9.19
CA LEU A 72 1.26 15.87 -10.47
C LEU A 72 -0.23 16.14 -10.40
N ARG A 73 -0.68 17.23 -11.04
CA ARG A 73 -2.08 17.59 -11.18
C ARG A 73 -2.38 17.82 -12.67
N MET A 74 -3.49 17.29 -13.14
CA MET A 74 -3.87 17.33 -14.57
C MET A 74 -5.38 17.23 -14.75
N ASN A 75 -5.88 17.50 -15.96
CA ASN A 75 -7.23 17.09 -16.34
C ASN A 75 -7.33 15.55 -16.34
N PRO A 76 -8.53 14.96 -16.17
CA PRO A 76 -8.70 13.50 -16.21
C PRO A 76 -8.18 12.81 -17.48
N ASP A 77 -8.07 13.52 -18.60
CA ASP A 77 -7.49 13.02 -19.85
C ASP A 77 -5.95 13.13 -19.94
N GLY A 78 -5.31 13.68 -18.91
CA GLY A 78 -3.87 13.93 -18.87
C GLY A 78 -3.46 15.30 -19.42
N SER A 79 -4.37 16.07 -20.00
CA SER A 79 -4.05 17.41 -20.50
C SER A 79 -3.85 18.41 -19.36
N GLY A 80 -3.10 19.48 -19.63
CA GLY A 80 -2.83 20.53 -18.62
C GLY A 80 -2.05 20.02 -17.41
N GLN A 81 -1.18 19.02 -17.60
CA GLN A 81 -0.34 18.46 -16.54
C GLN A 81 0.65 19.50 -16.01
N GLU A 82 0.69 19.63 -14.68
CA GLU A 82 1.63 20.46 -13.93
C GLU A 82 2.17 19.69 -12.71
N VAL A 83 3.31 20.14 -12.19
CA VAL A 83 3.72 19.77 -10.83
C VAL A 83 2.92 20.64 -9.87
N PHE A 84 2.04 20.00 -9.09
CA PHE A 84 1.29 20.69 -8.04
C PHE A 84 2.23 21.13 -6.94
N VAL A 85 2.98 20.19 -6.36
CA VAL A 85 3.98 20.43 -5.31
C VAL A 85 5.01 19.29 -5.29
N ASN A 86 6.18 19.51 -4.70
CA ASN A 86 7.13 18.46 -4.32
C ASN A 86 7.30 18.47 -2.81
N THR A 87 7.05 17.35 -2.13
CA THR A 87 7.16 17.32 -0.66
C THR A 87 8.60 17.24 -0.18
N GLY A 88 9.57 16.94 -1.04
CA GLY A 88 10.93 16.54 -0.69
C GLY A 88 10.99 15.15 -0.03
N GLY A 89 9.88 14.42 -0.04
CA GLY A 89 9.74 13.06 0.48
C GLY A 89 9.21 12.10 -0.59
N ARG A 90 8.40 11.13 -0.18
CA ARG A 90 7.70 10.20 -1.10
C ARG A 90 6.30 9.92 -0.57
N VAL A 91 5.30 10.57 -1.18
CA VAL A 91 3.89 10.33 -0.87
C VAL A 91 3.42 9.03 -1.52
N LEU A 92 2.95 8.09 -0.70
CA LEU A 92 2.43 6.78 -1.14
C LEU A 92 0.91 6.71 -1.12
N GLY A 93 0.25 7.54 -0.30
CA GLY A 93 -1.19 7.63 -0.25
C GLY A 93 -1.64 9.02 0.13
N PHE A 94 -2.78 9.45 -0.40
CA PHE A 94 -3.39 10.72 -0.03
C PHE A 94 -4.91 10.69 -0.17
N ASP A 95 -5.56 11.58 0.56
CA ASP A 95 -7.00 11.84 0.43
C ASP A 95 -7.25 13.34 0.67
N PHE A 96 -8.45 13.84 0.35
CA PHE A 96 -8.79 15.25 0.48
C PHE A 96 -9.70 15.50 1.68
N ASP A 97 -9.34 16.49 2.49
CA ASP A 97 -10.21 16.93 3.58
C ASP A 97 -11.43 17.74 3.07
N LYS A 98 -12.29 18.17 4.01
CA LYS A 98 -13.48 18.96 3.67
C LYS A 98 -13.17 20.32 3.05
N SER A 99 -12.04 20.92 3.39
CA SER A 99 -11.57 22.21 2.87
C SER A 99 -10.88 22.09 1.51
N GLY A 100 -10.57 20.87 1.06
CA GLY A 100 -9.86 20.61 -0.19
C GLY A 100 -8.35 20.54 -0.02
N ASN A 101 -7.84 20.50 1.21
CA ASN A 101 -6.43 20.21 1.47
C ASN A 101 -6.17 18.74 1.18
N MET A 102 -5.04 18.46 0.55
CA MET A 102 -4.53 17.10 0.40
C MET A 102 -3.87 16.66 1.70
N ILE A 103 -4.40 15.62 2.32
CA ILE A 103 -3.81 14.93 3.46
C ILE A 103 -2.97 13.78 2.90
N ALA A 104 -1.66 13.84 3.08
CA ALA A 104 -0.69 12.96 2.43
C ALA A 104 0.09 12.14 3.45
N ALA A 105 0.14 10.83 3.25
CA ALA A 105 1.06 9.93 3.93
C ALA A 105 2.40 9.94 3.18
N ASP A 106 3.40 10.61 3.74
CA ASP A 106 4.75 10.70 3.21
C ASP A 106 5.67 9.73 3.93
N ALA A 107 6.21 8.77 3.18
CA ALA A 107 6.99 7.66 3.72
C ALA A 107 8.31 8.10 4.38
N LEU A 108 8.75 9.36 4.17
CA LEU A 108 9.96 9.93 4.78
C LEU A 108 9.67 10.96 5.87
N LYS A 109 8.45 11.51 5.92
CA LYS A 109 8.12 12.69 6.74
C LYS A 109 6.98 12.48 7.72
N GLY A 110 6.16 11.44 7.56
CA GLY A 110 4.95 11.24 8.34
C GLY A 110 3.70 11.78 7.62
N LEU A 111 2.74 12.27 8.39
CA LEU A 111 1.47 12.76 7.87
C LEU A 111 1.54 14.26 7.57
N LEU A 112 1.26 14.66 6.33
CA LEU A 112 1.29 16.03 5.86
C LEU A 112 -0.11 16.53 5.49
N SER A 113 -0.33 17.83 5.60
CA SER A 113 -1.42 18.55 4.96
C SER A 113 -0.84 19.51 3.93
N ILE A 114 -1.43 19.55 2.74
CA ILE A 114 -1.02 20.41 1.63
C ILE A 114 -2.24 21.18 1.16
N ASP A 115 -2.22 22.50 1.30
CA ASP A 115 -3.36 23.33 0.91
C ASP A 115 -3.38 23.62 -0.62
N PRO A 116 -4.47 24.19 -1.15
CA PRO A 116 -4.56 24.54 -2.58
C PRO A 116 -3.52 25.56 -3.04
N ASP A 117 -2.97 26.36 -2.13
CA ASP A 117 -1.90 27.34 -2.38
C ASP A 117 -0.50 26.70 -2.33
N LYS A 118 -0.45 25.37 -2.09
CA LYS A 118 0.73 24.49 -2.11
C LYS A 118 1.60 24.60 -0.85
N GLU A 119 1.08 25.17 0.22
CA GLU A 119 1.77 25.20 1.51
C GLU A 119 1.70 23.84 2.19
N ILE A 120 2.84 23.35 2.66
CA ILE A 120 2.98 22.03 3.30
C ILE A 120 3.09 22.21 4.81
N THR A 121 2.20 21.57 5.54
CA THR A 121 2.20 21.50 7.00
C THR A 121 2.40 20.06 7.47
N LEU A 122 3.36 19.83 8.37
CA LEU A 122 3.46 18.55 9.08
C LEU A 122 2.35 18.45 10.13
N LEU A 123 1.53 17.41 10.04
CA LEU A 123 0.48 17.13 11.02
C LEU A 123 1.00 16.29 12.19
N THR A 124 1.76 15.23 11.89
CA THR A 124 2.38 14.34 12.88
C THR A 124 3.46 13.46 12.25
N ASP A 125 4.54 13.20 12.97
CA ASP A 125 5.63 12.28 12.63
C ASP A 125 5.97 11.29 13.77
N GLU A 126 5.19 11.29 14.85
CA GLU A 126 5.35 10.37 15.98
C GLU A 126 4.02 10.09 16.69
N VAL A 127 4.00 8.98 17.43
CA VAL A 127 2.89 8.62 18.33
C VAL A 127 3.45 7.98 19.60
N ASN A 128 3.01 8.45 20.77
CA ASN A 128 3.49 7.96 22.08
C ASN A 128 5.04 7.98 22.22
N GLY A 129 5.71 8.96 21.60
CA GLY A 129 7.17 9.08 21.58
C GLY A 129 7.90 8.08 20.66
N ASP A 130 7.17 7.32 19.85
CA ASP A 130 7.74 6.43 18.83
C ASP A 130 7.52 7.01 17.42
N PRO A 131 8.59 7.24 16.64
CA PRO A 131 8.49 7.81 15.29
C PRO A 131 7.61 7.00 14.34
N ILE A 132 6.85 7.70 13.51
CA ILE A 132 6.19 7.17 12.32
C ILE A 132 7.28 7.02 11.26
N ARG A 133 7.61 5.77 10.90
CA ARG A 133 8.79 5.47 10.08
C ARG A 133 8.44 5.22 8.62
N TYR A 134 7.19 4.88 8.35
CA TYR A 134 6.74 4.48 7.04
C TYR A 134 5.25 4.81 6.86
N ALA A 135 4.90 6.10 6.85
CA ALA A 135 3.54 6.51 6.53
C ALA A 135 3.20 6.13 5.08
N ASP A 136 2.16 5.33 4.88
CA ASP A 136 1.91 4.66 3.60
C ASP A 136 0.55 5.05 2.99
N ALA A 137 -0.56 4.62 3.60
CA ALA A 137 -1.91 4.93 3.14
C ALA A 137 -2.65 5.83 4.12
N VAL A 138 -3.63 6.60 3.62
CA VAL A 138 -4.44 7.52 4.43
C VAL A 138 -5.87 7.63 3.88
N VAL A 139 -6.83 7.80 4.78
CA VAL A 139 -8.22 8.13 4.48
C VAL A 139 -8.75 9.16 5.47
N VAL A 140 -9.52 10.14 4.97
CA VAL A 140 -10.14 11.19 5.78
C VAL A 140 -11.61 10.84 6.02
N ALA A 141 -12.02 10.73 7.29
CA ALA A 141 -13.42 10.49 7.65
C ALA A 141 -14.27 11.75 7.49
N LYS A 142 -15.60 11.60 7.38
CA LYS A 142 -16.53 12.74 7.40
C LYS A 142 -16.47 13.53 8.71
N SER A 143 -15.98 12.96 9.80
CA SER A 143 -15.74 13.71 11.04
C SER A 143 -14.56 14.68 10.94
N GLY A 144 -13.67 14.50 9.96
CA GLY A 144 -12.37 15.18 9.85
C GLY A 144 -11.23 14.42 10.53
N LYS A 145 -11.51 13.33 11.26
CA LYS A 145 -10.47 12.41 11.75
C LYS A 145 -9.78 11.74 10.57
N ILE A 146 -8.47 11.55 10.70
CA ILE A 146 -7.62 11.00 9.65
C ILE A 146 -7.11 9.64 10.12
N TYR A 147 -7.34 8.60 9.33
CA TYR A 147 -6.81 7.26 9.60
C TYR A 147 -5.71 6.95 8.60
N PHE A 148 -4.57 6.48 9.08
CA PHE A 148 -3.42 6.22 8.22
C PHE A 148 -2.57 5.08 8.75
N SER A 149 -1.81 4.44 7.86
CA SER A 149 -0.89 3.37 8.21
C SER A 149 0.51 3.87 8.47
N ASP A 150 1.17 3.26 9.45
CA ASP A 150 2.62 3.24 9.63
C ASP A 150 3.06 1.81 9.30
N ALA A 151 3.48 1.58 8.05
CA ALA A 151 3.58 0.25 7.46
C ALA A 151 4.55 -0.66 8.23
N SER A 152 5.69 -0.12 8.65
CA SER A 152 6.56 -0.78 9.62
C SER A 152 7.29 0.22 10.51
N THR A 153 7.50 -0.18 11.76
CA THR A 153 8.38 0.53 12.70
C THR A 153 9.83 0.02 12.69
N ARG A 154 10.19 -0.87 11.75
CA ARG A 154 11.51 -1.53 11.67
C ARG A 154 12.38 -0.96 10.56
N PHE A 155 11.85 -0.92 9.34
CA PHE A 155 12.59 -0.53 8.14
C PHE A 155 11.97 0.72 7.52
N THR A 156 12.56 1.88 7.78
CA THR A 156 12.17 3.14 7.12
C THR A 156 12.78 3.23 5.72
N PRO A 157 12.06 3.72 4.69
CA PRO A 157 12.61 3.92 3.35
C PRO A 157 13.85 4.82 3.33
N LYS A 158 13.95 5.78 4.26
CA LYS A 158 15.07 6.73 4.39
C LYS A 158 16.42 6.03 4.57
N ASP A 159 16.43 4.95 5.34
CA ASP A 159 17.67 4.28 5.77
C ASP A 159 17.96 3.01 4.95
N TRP A 160 16.97 2.48 4.23
CA TRP A 160 17.02 1.14 3.64
C TRP A 160 16.91 1.12 2.11
N GLY A 161 17.26 2.21 1.44
CA GLY A 161 17.38 2.25 -0.02
C GLY A 161 16.08 2.53 -0.78
N GLY A 162 15.09 3.11 -0.10
CA GLY A 162 13.80 3.49 -0.68
C GLY A 162 12.67 2.52 -0.36
N VAL A 163 11.48 2.86 -0.86
CA VAL A 163 10.20 2.24 -0.46
C VAL A 163 10.12 0.74 -0.76
N PHE A 164 10.54 0.35 -1.96
CA PHE A 164 10.48 -1.06 -2.38
C PHE A 164 11.47 -1.95 -1.62
N GLU A 165 12.66 -1.43 -1.31
CA GLU A 165 13.70 -2.20 -0.62
C GLU A 165 13.38 -2.37 0.87
N SER A 166 12.88 -1.31 1.52
CA SER A 166 12.43 -1.40 2.91
C SER A 166 11.25 -2.36 3.06
N SER A 167 10.31 -2.39 2.11
CA SER A 167 9.17 -3.33 2.16
C SER A 167 9.62 -4.78 1.98
N ILE A 168 10.59 -5.06 1.10
CA ILE A 168 11.17 -6.42 0.99
C ILE A 168 11.80 -6.84 2.32
N LEU A 169 12.58 -5.98 2.97
CA LEU A 169 13.21 -6.31 4.26
C LEU A 169 12.17 -6.58 5.35
N ASP A 170 11.11 -5.77 5.42
CA ASP A 170 10.05 -5.97 6.42
C ASP A 170 9.28 -7.27 6.18
N ILE A 171 8.87 -7.56 4.95
CA ILE A 171 8.19 -8.81 4.58
C ILE A 171 9.10 -10.02 4.84
N MET A 172 10.39 -9.92 4.53
CA MET A 172 11.35 -10.99 4.80
C MET A 172 11.61 -11.17 6.31
N GLU A 173 11.61 -10.10 7.10
CA GLU A 173 11.71 -10.18 8.56
C GLU A 173 10.43 -10.81 9.14
N GLY A 174 9.26 -10.29 8.79
CA GLY A 174 7.97 -10.76 9.27
C GLY A 174 7.79 -10.55 10.78
N SER A 175 8.40 -9.51 11.35
CA SER A 175 8.25 -9.13 12.77
C SER A 175 6.92 -8.49 13.10
N CYS A 176 6.17 -8.07 12.07
CA CYS A 176 4.79 -7.62 12.15
C CYS A 176 4.60 -6.42 13.08
N THR A 177 5.37 -5.36 12.85
CA THR A 177 5.35 -4.16 13.70
C THR A 177 4.52 -3.01 13.13
N GLY A 178 3.84 -3.21 12.00
CA GLY A 178 2.98 -2.21 11.38
C GLY A 178 1.81 -1.82 12.28
N ARG A 179 1.32 -0.58 12.10
CA ARG A 179 0.26 0.03 12.92
C ARG A 179 -0.70 0.84 12.06
N ILE A 180 -1.93 0.99 12.56
CA ILE A 180 -2.93 1.93 12.07
C ILE A 180 -3.12 3.01 13.13
N LEU A 181 -3.02 4.25 12.69
CA LEU A 181 -3.05 5.44 13.51
C LEU A 181 -4.28 6.29 13.17
N GLU A 182 -4.78 7.02 14.16
CA GLU A 182 -5.78 8.08 13.98
C GLU A 182 -5.14 9.40 14.40
N TYR A 183 -5.17 10.39 13.51
CA TYR A 183 -4.87 11.78 13.83
C TYR A 183 -6.19 12.57 13.95
N ASP A 184 -6.33 13.31 15.04
CA ASP A 184 -7.46 14.22 15.27
C ASP A 184 -7.00 15.68 15.10
N PRO A 185 -7.43 16.38 14.04
CA PRO A 185 -7.05 17.77 13.82
C PRO A 185 -7.53 18.74 14.91
N ALA A 186 -8.59 18.40 15.66
CA ALA A 186 -9.13 19.28 16.69
C ALA A 186 -8.22 19.32 17.93
N SER A 187 -7.71 18.17 18.35
CA SER A 187 -6.76 18.06 19.48
C SER A 187 -5.29 18.07 19.04
N LYS A 188 -5.02 17.96 17.74
CA LYS A 188 -3.68 17.80 17.15
C LYS A 188 -2.91 16.62 17.77
N SER A 189 -3.61 15.51 18.01
CA SER A 189 -3.05 14.33 18.65
C SER A 189 -3.19 13.09 17.78
N THR A 190 -2.19 12.22 17.85
CA THR A 190 -2.17 10.91 17.19
C THR A 190 -2.37 9.81 18.23
N ARG A 191 -3.19 8.81 17.91
CA ARG A 191 -3.35 7.59 18.72
C ARG A 191 -3.18 6.34 17.87
N VAL A 192 -2.85 5.22 18.52
CA VAL A 192 -2.85 3.89 17.89
C VAL A 192 -4.26 3.32 17.90
N VAL A 193 -4.79 2.99 16.73
CA VAL A 193 -6.07 2.26 16.58
C VAL A 193 -5.82 0.76 16.70
N ALA A 194 -4.87 0.25 15.92
CA ALA A 194 -4.48 -1.15 15.92
C ALA A 194 -2.99 -1.32 15.56
N LYS A 195 -2.38 -2.44 15.97
CA LYS A 195 -0.97 -2.78 15.73
C LYS A 195 -0.79 -4.28 15.53
N GLY A 196 0.41 -4.68 15.12
CA GLY A 196 0.80 -6.09 14.97
C GLY A 196 0.73 -6.60 13.53
N PHE A 197 0.59 -5.71 12.54
CA PHE A 197 0.49 -6.09 11.14
C PHE A 197 1.86 -6.41 10.54
N CYS A 198 1.96 -7.49 9.76
CA CYS A 198 3.10 -7.70 8.87
C CYS A 198 2.94 -6.82 7.63
N PHE A 199 3.45 -5.59 7.75
CA PHE A 199 3.36 -4.51 6.78
C PHE A 199 1.90 -4.01 6.60
N ALA A 200 1.52 -2.98 7.38
CA ALA A 200 0.22 -2.33 7.29
C ALA A 200 0.19 -1.38 6.09
N ASN A 201 -0.47 -1.77 5.00
CA ASN A 201 -0.38 -1.04 3.73
C ASN A 201 -1.63 -0.15 3.51
N GLY A 202 -2.53 -0.55 2.61
CA GLY A 202 -3.76 0.19 2.32
C GLY A 202 -4.76 0.29 3.47
N VAL A 203 -5.46 1.43 3.54
CA VAL A 203 -6.53 1.72 4.50
C VAL A 203 -7.74 2.31 3.78
N ALA A 204 -8.95 1.85 4.09
CA ALA A 204 -10.20 2.46 3.62
C ALA A 204 -11.31 2.40 4.67
N LEU A 205 -12.23 3.37 4.68
CA LEU A 205 -13.39 3.37 5.59
C LEU A 205 -14.61 2.69 4.97
N SER A 206 -15.41 2.00 5.79
CA SER A 206 -16.77 1.55 5.45
C SER A 206 -17.73 2.71 5.18
N LYS A 207 -18.89 2.44 4.60
CA LYS A 207 -19.78 3.49 4.08
C LYS A 207 -20.37 4.32 5.22
N ASP A 208 -20.61 3.63 6.34
CA ASP A 208 -21.05 4.19 7.61
C ASP A 208 -19.88 4.68 8.48
N GLU A 209 -18.63 4.55 8.02
CA GLU A 209 -17.39 4.94 8.71
C GLU A 209 -17.20 4.32 10.09
N LYS A 210 -17.80 3.14 10.33
CA LYS A 210 -17.62 2.39 11.58
C LYS A 210 -16.52 1.33 11.51
N THR A 211 -16.04 1.02 10.30
CA THR A 211 -15.04 -0.01 10.08
C THR A 211 -13.93 0.51 9.17
N LEU A 212 -12.69 0.23 9.54
CA LEU A 212 -11.51 0.33 8.69
C LEU A 212 -11.28 -1.02 8.00
N PHE A 213 -11.06 -0.97 6.71
CA PHE A 213 -10.44 -2.05 5.94
C PHE A 213 -8.94 -1.79 5.92
N VAL A 214 -8.14 -2.80 6.26
CA VAL A 214 -6.69 -2.67 6.37
C VAL A 214 -6.01 -3.85 5.70
N ASN A 215 -5.07 -3.58 4.81
CA ASN A 215 -4.28 -4.62 4.17
C ASN A 215 -3.04 -4.97 4.99
N GLU A 216 -2.78 -6.28 5.11
CA GLU A 216 -1.55 -6.83 5.70
C GLU A 216 -0.76 -7.53 4.58
N THR A 217 0.15 -6.80 3.95
CA THR A 217 0.88 -7.23 2.75
C THR A 217 1.66 -8.51 2.98
N GLY A 218 2.39 -8.59 4.10
CA GLY A 218 3.27 -9.70 4.44
C GLY A 218 2.55 -11.02 4.75
N LYS A 219 1.23 -11.00 4.91
CA LYS A 219 0.41 -12.20 5.16
C LYS A 219 -0.74 -12.41 4.17
N TYR A 220 -0.85 -11.60 3.11
CA TYR A 220 -1.86 -11.79 2.06
C TYR A 220 -3.30 -11.62 2.56
N ARG A 221 -3.55 -10.61 3.41
CA ARG A 221 -4.82 -10.45 4.15
C ARG A 221 -5.42 -9.07 4.01
N VAL A 222 -6.74 -9.03 4.22
CA VAL A 222 -7.52 -7.80 4.47
C VAL A 222 -8.30 -7.98 5.76
N TRP A 223 -8.17 -7.02 6.66
CA TRP A 223 -8.85 -6.96 7.95
C TRP A 223 -10.02 -5.99 7.90
N LYS A 224 -11.08 -6.28 8.66
CA LYS A 224 -12.08 -5.31 9.11
C LYS A 224 -11.80 -4.99 10.57
N ILE A 225 -11.68 -3.71 10.92
CA ILE A 225 -11.33 -3.23 12.26
C ILE A 225 -12.30 -2.14 12.66
N SER A 226 -12.83 -2.16 13.88
CA SER A 226 -13.64 -1.05 14.40
C SER A 226 -12.82 0.24 14.45
N VAL A 227 -13.39 1.36 13.98
CA VAL A 227 -12.76 2.68 14.16
C VAL A 227 -12.62 3.07 15.65
N SER A 228 -13.46 2.48 16.50
CA SER A 228 -13.44 2.68 17.95
C SER A 228 -12.41 1.78 18.66
N ALA A 229 -11.62 0.99 17.95
CA ALA A 229 -10.54 0.23 18.54
C ALA A 229 -9.48 1.19 19.11
N GLU A 230 -8.90 0.85 20.25
CA GLU A 230 -7.86 1.61 20.93
C GLU A 230 -6.72 0.66 21.28
N ASP A 231 -5.55 0.90 20.69
CA ASP A 231 -4.34 0.08 20.88
C ASP A 231 -4.54 -1.44 20.67
N LEU A 232 -5.44 -1.81 19.76
CA LEU A 232 -5.77 -3.21 19.49
C LEU A 232 -4.58 -3.98 18.90
N ASP A 233 -4.22 -5.12 19.49
CA ASP A 233 -3.26 -6.06 18.90
C ASP A 233 -4.00 -7.08 18.02
N ILE A 234 -3.70 -7.11 16.71
CA ILE A 234 -4.39 -8.00 15.77
C ILE A 234 -4.06 -9.49 15.95
N SER A 235 -3.08 -9.84 16.79
CA SER A 235 -2.84 -11.22 17.20
C SER A 235 -3.91 -11.75 18.18
N ALA A 236 -4.63 -10.84 18.85
CA ALA A 236 -5.74 -11.12 19.75
C ALA A 236 -6.92 -10.17 19.46
N PRO A 237 -7.56 -10.29 18.28
CA PRO A 237 -8.43 -9.24 17.72
C PRO A 237 -9.78 -9.06 18.44
N GLY A 238 -10.22 -10.06 19.23
CA GLY A 238 -11.54 -10.07 19.88
C GLY A 238 -12.68 -9.81 18.88
N ASP A 239 -13.70 -9.07 19.31
CA ASP A 239 -14.82 -8.66 18.46
C ASP A 239 -14.54 -7.37 17.67
N GLN A 240 -13.41 -6.71 17.94
CA GLN A 240 -13.07 -5.42 17.33
C GLN A 240 -12.39 -5.56 15.97
N ALA A 241 -11.85 -6.73 15.63
CA ALA A 241 -11.31 -7.00 14.31
C ALA A 241 -11.62 -8.42 13.82
N LYS A 242 -11.75 -8.57 12.50
CA LYS A 242 -11.91 -9.86 11.84
C LYS A 242 -11.28 -9.87 10.46
N LEU A 243 -10.81 -11.03 10.02
CA LEU A 243 -10.35 -11.22 8.65
C LEU A 243 -11.54 -11.16 7.69
N LEU A 244 -11.40 -10.34 6.65
CA LEU A 244 -12.30 -10.33 5.50
C LEU A 244 -11.79 -11.27 4.42
N PHE A 245 -10.51 -11.14 4.10
CA PHE A 245 -9.79 -12.05 3.22
C PHE A 245 -8.57 -12.59 3.95
N ASP A 246 -8.40 -13.90 3.88
CA ASP A 246 -7.18 -14.60 4.22
C ASP A 246 -6.71 -15.35 2.98
N ASN A 247 -5.39 -15.51 2.85
CA ASN A 247 -4.79 -16.31 1.77
C ASN A 247 -5.02 -15.76 0.35
N LEU A 248 -4.93 -14.43 0.16
CA LEU A 248 -5.01 -13.80 -1.17
C LEU A 248 -3.96 -14.37 -2.16
N PRO A 249 -4.22 -14.31 -3.49
CA PRO A 249 -3.32 -14.88 -4.50
C PRO A 249 -2.03 -14.06 -4.73
N GLY A 250 -1.98 -12.83 -4.21
CA GLY A 250 -0.88 -11.89 -4.32
C GLY A 250 -0.67 -11.06 -3.05
N TYR A 251 0.29 -10.15 -3.11
CA TYR A 251 0.60 -9.19 -2.05
C TYR A 251 -0.36 -7.99 -2.12
N PRO A 252 -1.30 -7.81 -1.16
CA PRO A 252 -2.26 -6.72 -1.19
C PRO A 252 -1.60 -5.36 -0.95
N ASP A 253 -2.10 -4.31 -1.62
CA ASP A 253 -1.47 -2.99 -1.62
C ASP A 253 -2.45 -1.86 -1.23
N ASN A 254 -2.76 -0.87 -2.08
CA ASN A 254 -3.72 0.18 -1.77
C ASN A 254 -5.17 -0.34 -1.72
N LEU A 255 -5.98 0.32 -0.88
CA LEU A 255 -7.43 0.16 -0.83
C LEU A 255 -8.11 1.45 -1.27
N MET A 256 -8.84 1.40 -2.38
CA MET A 256 -9.50 2.58 -2.95
C MET A 256 -11.00 2.40 -2.94
N ARG A 257 -11.74 3.40 -2.43
CA ARG A 257 -13.19 3.37 -2.52
C ARG A 257 -13.64 3.53 -3.98
N GLY A 258 -14.44 2.58 -4.42
CA GLY A 258 -15.05 2.58 -5.74
C GLY A 258 -16.50 3.09 -5.71
N LEU A 259 -17.11 3.06 -6.89
CA LEU A 259 -18.53 3.34 -7.04
C LEU A 259 -19.36 2.14 -6.53
N ASP A 260 -20.64 2.38 -6.28
CA ASP A 260 -21.61 1.32 -5.90
C ASP A 260 -21.23 0.53 -4.63
N GLY A 261 -20.47 1.14 -3.72
CA GLY A 261 -20.06 0.54 -2.45
C GLY A 261 -18.90 -0.44 -2.56
N LYS A 262 -18.22 -0.49 -3.71
CA LYS A 262 -17.03 -1.33 -3.93
C LYS A 262 -15.80 -0.77 -3.21
N ILE A 263 -14.85 -1.66 -2.95
CA ILE A 263 -13.48 -1.33 -2.56
C ILE A 263 -12.57 -2.03 -3.54
N TRP A 264 -11.69 -1.27 -4.19
CA TRP A 264 -10.64 -1.76 -5.06
C TRP A 264 -9.38 -2.07 -4.26
N LEU A 265 -8.71 -3.13 -4.66
CA LEU A 265 -7.47 -3.63 -4.09
C LEU A 265 -6.48 -3.91 -5.22
N GLY A 266 -5.27 -3.36 -5.11
CA GLY A 266 -4.14 -3.79 -5.92
C GLY A 266 -3.43 -5.01 -5.33
N LEU A 267 -2.90 -5.86 -6.20
CA LEU A 267 -2.03 -6.96 -5.85
C LEU A 267 -0.69 -6.76 -6.58
N VAL A 268 0.29 -6.20 -5.87
CA VAL A 268 1.54 -5.68 -6.46
C VAL A 268 2.40 -6.76 -7.10
N LYS A 269 2.36 -7.97 -6.54
CA LYS A 269 3.05 -9.16 -7.07
C LYS A 269 2.23 -10.42 -6.80
N PRO A 270 2.34 -11.45 -7.65
CA PRO A 270 1.82 -12.76 -7.33
C PRO A 270 2.65 -13.38 -6.20
N ARG A 271 2.07 -14.33 -5.46
CA ARG A 271 2.83 -15.07 -4.45
C ARG A 271 3.89 -15.96 -5.09
N ASN A 272 5.01 -16.12 -4.40
CA ASN A 272 6.07 -17.05 -4.78
C ASN A 272 6.09 -18.26 -3.83
N PRO A 273 5.79 -19.48 -4.31
CA PRO A 273 5.84 -20.70 -3.49
C PRO A 273 7.21 -20.95 -2.82
N ALA A 274 8.31 -20.50 -3.43
CA ALA A 274 9.64 -20.61 -2.83
C ALA A 274 9.79 -19.65 -1.63
N ALA A 275 9.28 -18.43 -1.73
CA ALA A 275 9.27 -17.47 -0.61
C ALA A 275 8.39 -17.99 0.54
N ASP A 276 7.21 -18.53 0.23
CA ASP A 276 6.32 -19.12 1.24
C ASP A 276 6.96 -20.31 1.96
N LYS A 277 7.70 -21.17 1.25
CA LYS A 277 8.46 -22.28 1.89
C LYS A 277 9.60 -21.78 2.79
N LEU A 278 10.17 -20.61 2.50
CA LEU A 278 11.23 -20.00 3.30
C LEU A 278 10.68 -19.29 4.55
N ALA A 279 9.37 -19.01 4.62
CA ALA A 279 8.72 -18.35 5.75
C ALA A 279 9.00 -19.06 7.09
N THR A 280 9.03 -20.39 7.11
CA THR A 280 9.31 -21.20 8.31
C THR A 280 10.80 -21.38 8.59
N ARG A 281 11.69 -20.83 7.75
CA ARG A 281 13.15 -21.06 7.80
C ARG A 281 13.93 -19.75 7.96
N PRO A 282 13.96 -19.14 9.16
CA PRO A 282 14.65 -17.86 9.41
C PRO A 282 16.10 -17.82 8.92
N PHE A 283 16.88 -18.87 9.16
CA PHE A 283 18.27 -18.94 8.70
C PHE A 283 18.40 -18.84 7.18
N MET A 284 17.50 -19.50 6.44
CA MET A 284 17.52 -19.48 4.98
C MET A 284 17.11 -18.11 4.43
N ARG A 285 16.19 -17.39 5.08
CA ARG A 285 15.88 -15.99 4.71
C ARG A 285 17.09 -15.07 4.85
N LYS A 286 17.89 -15.25 5.91
CA LYS A 286 19.17 -14.52 6.06
C LYS A 286 20.16 -14.89 4.96
N LEU A 287 20.24 -16.16 4.58
CA LEU A 287 21.08 -16.61 3.47
C LEU A 287 20.68 -15.93 2.15
N THR A 288 19.39 -15.81 1.86
CA THR A 288 18.89 -15.15 0.65
C THR A 288 19.39 -13.71 0.52
N LEU A 289 19.40 -12.93 1.62
CA LEU A 289 19.89 -11.54 1.60
C LEU A 289 21.38 -11.39 1.27
N ARG A 290 22.16 -12.47 1.37
CA ARG A 290 23.60 -12.47 1.04
C ARG A 290 23.87 -12.90 -0.39
N LEU A 291 22.84 -13.36 -1.11
CA LEU A 291 22.94 -13.69 -2.52
C LEU A 291 22.76 -12.42 -3.36
N PRO A 292 23.33 -12.37 -4.58
CA PRO A 292 22.99 -11.34 -5.56
C PRO A 292 21.47 -11.25 -5.80
N ARG A 293 20.95 -10.04 -6.03
CA ARG A 293 19.50 -9.81 -6.24
C ARG A 293 18.89 -10.67 -7.34
N SER A 294 19.65 -11.01 -8.38
CA SER A 294 19.20 -11.90 -9.47
C SER A 294 18.85 -13.31 -9.03
N MET A 295 19.33 -13.74 -7.86
CA MET A 295 19.03 -15.04 -7.26
C MET A 295 17.90 -14.98 -6.23
N TRP A 296 17.38 -13.80 -5.93
CA TRP A 296 16.29 -13.65 -4.97
C TRP A 296 15.00 -14.19 -5.59
N PRO A 297 14.11 -14.83 -4.81
CA PRO A 297 12.86 -15.37 -5.30
C PRO A 297 11.81 -14.26 -5.52
N VAL A 298 12.15 -13.21 -6.27
CA VAL A 298 11.23 -12.11 -6.60
C VAL A 298 10.32 -12.56 -7.74
N PRO A 299 8.98 -12.50 -7.59
CA PRO A 299 8.07 -12.85 -8.66
C PRO A 299 8.20 -11.92 -9.87
N LYS A 300 7.89 -12.46 -11.06
CA LYS A 300 7.76 -11.66 -12.29
C LYS A 300 6.65 -10.62 -12.15
N ALA A 301 6.72 -9.57 -12.96
CA ALA A 301 5.63 -8.60 -13.07
C ALA A 301 4.33 -9.31 -13.49
N TYR A 302 3.23 -8.88 -12.88
CA TYR A 302 1.87 -9.38 -13.13
C TYR A 302 0.92 -8.26 -12.74
N GLY A 303 0.07 -7.81 -13.66
CA GLY A 303 -0.95 -6.83 -13.34
C GLY A 303 -2.13 -7.55 -12.68
N HIS A 304 -2.54 -7.14 -11.48
CA HIS A 304 -3.70 -7.74 -10.81
C HIS A 304 -4.36 -6.73 -9.88
N VAL A 305 -5.60 -6.41 -10.19
CA VAL A 305 -6.49 -5.62 -9.33
C VAL A 305 -7.81 -6.33 -9.16
N MET A 306 -8.43 -6.19 -8.00
CA MET A 306 -9.75 -6.75 -7.71
C MET A 306 -10.64 -5.74 -7.00
N ALA A 307 -11.95 -5.89 -7.15
CA ALA A 307 -12.94 -5.13 -6.40
C ALA A 307 -13.80 -6.08 -5.57
N PHE A 308 -14.17 -5.65 -4.38
CA PHE A 308 -15.04 -6.40 -3.48
C PHE A 308 -16.04 -5.49 -2.76
N THR A 309 -17.12 -6.09 -2.26
CA THR A 309 -18.11 -5.43 -1.40
C THR A 309 -17.72 -5.56 0.07
N GLU A 310 -18.26 -4.72 0.95
CA GLU A 310 -17.88 -4.66 2.37
C GLU A 310 -18.08 -5.96 3.18
N ASP A 311 -18.85 -6.90 2.66
CA ASP A 311 -19.07 -8.26 3.17
C ASP A 311 -18.10 -9.32 2.61
N GLY A 312 -17.19 -8.93 1.71
CA GLY A 312 -16.11 -9.78 1.20
C GLY A 312 -16.42 -10.50 -0.11
N LYS A 313 -17.51 -10.16 -0.80
CA LYS A 313 -17.78 -10.73 -2.12
C LYS A 313 -16.92 -10.04 -3.18
N VAL A 314 -16.09 -10.82 -3.87
CA VAL A 314 -15.36 -10.35 -5.05
C VAL A 314 -16.34 -10.09 -6.20
N VAL A 315 -16.33 -8.87 -6.73
CA VAL A 315 -17.25 -8.42 -7.79
C VAL A 315 -16.54 -8.02 -9.07
N ALA A 316 -15.22 -7.79 -9.01
CA ALA A 316 -14.37 -7.66 -10.19
C ALA A 316 -12.99 -8.24 -9.89
N ASP A 317 -12.37 -8.82 -10.90
CA ASP A 317 -10.99 -9.32 -10.85
C ASP A 317 -10.40 -9.16 -12.25
N LEU A 318 -9.43 -8.26 -12.37
CA LEU A 318 -8.80 -7.90 -13.64
C LEU A 318 -7.30 -8.21 -13.56
N GLN A 319 -6.83 -8.96 -14.54
CA GLN A 319 -5.46 -9.45 -14.58
C GLN A 319 -4.79 -9.12 -15.92
N ASP A 320 -3.47 -8.96 -15.88
CA ASP A 320 -2.57 -8.98 -17.02
C ASP A 320 -1.35 -9.86 -16.69
N PRO A 321 -1.40 -11.15 -17.07
CA PRO A 321 -0.33 -12.11 -16.83
C PRO A 321 0.97 -11.79 -17.57
N SER A 322 0.93 -10.92 -18.59
CA SER A 322 2.14 -10.49 -19.29
C SER A 322 2.99 -9.55 -18.43
N GLY A 323 2.36 -8.87 -17.46
CA GLY A 323 3.01 -7.87 -16.61
C GLY A 323 3.41 -6.61 -17.38
N ALA A 324 2.73 -6.27 -18.47
CA ALA A 324 3.04 -5.09 -19.27
C ALA A 324 2.86 -3.78 -18.48
N TYR A 325 1.92 -3.77 -17.53
CA TYR A 325 1.79 -2.74 -16.51
C TYR A 325 2.22 -3.31 -15.15
N PRO A 326 3.39 -2.93 -14.61
CA PRO A 326 3.98 -3.57 -13.45
C PRO A 326 3.38 -3.07 -12.13
N GLU A 327 3.47 -3.88 -11.08
CA GLU A 327 3.25 -3.48 -9.68
C GLU A 327 1.98 -2.65 -9.48
N THR A 328 0.83 -3.22 -9.85
CA THR A 328 -0.46 -2.54 -9.72
C THR A 328 -0.84 -2.37 -8.25
N THR A 329 -0.79 -1.12 -7.77
CA THR A 329 -0.99 -0.82 -6.33
C THR A 329 -2.46 -0.55 -6.00
N GLY A 330 -3.27 -0.09 -6.95
CA GLY A 330 -4.69 0.21 -6.70
C GLY A 330 -5.45 0.64 -7.95
N VAL A 331 -6.72 1.01 -7.77
CA VAL A 331 -7.58 1.51 -8.85
C VAL A 331 -8.39 2.70 -8.38
N THR A 332 -8.33 3.79 -9.14
CA THR A 332 -9.21 4.93 -8.97
C THR A 332 -10.35 4.80 -9.97
N GLU A 333 -11.53 4.45 -9.48
CA GLU A 333 -12.74 4.27 -10.29
C GLU A 333 -13.48 5.60 -10.43
N THR A 334 -13.76 5.98 -11.66
CA THR A 334 -14.68 7.08 -11.99
C THR A 334 -15.90 6.51 -12.73
N LYS A 335 -16.83 7.38 -13.10
CA LYS A 335 -18.00 6.98 -13.91
C LYS A 335 -17.58 6.37 -15.24
N ASP A 336 -16.53 6.91 -15.86
CA ASP A 336 -16.17 6.61 -17.25
C ASP A 336 -14.87 5.80 -17.38
N ARG A 337 -14.01 5.79 -16.36
CA ARG A 337 -12.66 5.20 -16.43
C ARG A 337 -12.24 4.52 -15.14
N LEU A 338 -11.40 3.51 -15.30
CA LEU A 338 -10.54 2.96 -14.26
C LEU A 338 -9.11 3.47 -14.50
N TYR A 339 -8.54 4.19 -13.55
CA TYR A 339 -7.12 4.54 -13.55
C TYR A 339 -6.38 3.53 -12.68
N ILE A 340 -5.34 2.91 -13.25
CA ILE A 340 -4.59 1.84 -12.60
C ILE A 340 -3.34 2.46 -11.99
N GLN A 341 -3.22 2.36 -10.67
CA GLN A 341 -2.07 2.87 -9.93
C GLN A 341 -0.90 1.89 -10.04
N SER A 342 0.34 2.38 -9.93
CA SER A 342 1.54 1.54 -10.01
C SER A 342 2.75 2.16 -9.33
N LEU A 343 3.58 1.30 -8.74
CA LEU A 343 4.80 1.69 -8.06
C LEU A 343 5.94 2.12 -9.01
N HIS A 344 5.99 1.56 -10.23
CA HIS A 344 7.10 1.82 -11.18
C HIS A 344 6.68 1.94 -12.66
N ALA A 345 5.39 2.02 -12.99
CA ALA A 345 4.98 2.23 -14.39
C ALA A 345 5.48 3.60 -14.91
N LYS A 346 5.91 3.65 -16.18
CA LYS A 346 6.43 4.86 -16.84
C LYS A 346 5.35 5.81 -17.38
N GLY A 347 4.11 5.56 -16.99
CA GLY A 347 2.94 6.31 -17.42
C GLY A 347 1.73 5.88 -16.62
N LEU A 348 0.69 6.69 -16.62
CA LEU A 348 -0.54 6.40 -15.91
C LEU A 348 -1.48 5.59 -16.81
N GLY A 349 -1.64 4.32 -16.46
CA GLY A 349 -2.50 3.37 -17.17
C GLY A 349 -3.97 3.59 -16.88
N TRP A 350 -4.82 3.51 -17.90
CA TRP A 350 -6.26 3.60 -17.73
C TRP A 350 -7.03 2.78 -18.76
N MET A 351 -8.28 2.45 -18.43
CA MET A 351 -9.22 1.82 -19.35
C MET A 351 -10.63 2.39 -19.16
N PRO A 352 -11.49 2.36 -20.20
CA PRO A 352 -12.91 2.67 -20.03
C PRO A 352 -13.55 1.68 -19.05
N LYS A 353 -14.52 2.15 -18.27
CA LYS A 353 -15.29 1.32 -17.35
C LYS A 353 -16.39 0.54 -18.07
#